data_AF-A0AA88VXN4-F1
#
_entry.id   AF-A0AA88VXN4-F1
#
_cell.length_a   1.000
_cell.length_b   1.000
_cell.length_c   1.000
_cell.angle_alpha   90.00
_cell.angle_beta   90.00
_cell.angle_gamma   90.00
#
_symmetry.space_group_name_H-M   'P 1'
#
loop_
_entity.id
_entity.type
_entity.pdbx_description
1 polymer ?
#
loop_
_entity_poly.entity_id
_entity_poly.type
_entity_poly.pdbx_seq_one_letter_code
_entity_poly.pdbx_strand_id
1 'polypeptide(L)'
;MDTLAYLVPLVLLPLSLSFLFFIRKSNSSSSNNPPGTGGWPMVGENIDFALAGPQKFVYDRMKKYSPDVFQTSLLGEKMAVFCGATGNKFLFTNENKLLTSWWPQSMKKALLFPDFVEDSLKEVSALKRSFLHDILKPEALKQYIPLMDSMARDHLEADWSPHDEVKVFPLLKKYTFALACKLFMSVDDPEHVARLAKHFTLVTSGMFSVPIDLPGTAYNGAIKGGKLVRDELLKIIRDRKKEMTENKETAGRDLLSRMLLVTDENGEFMSEMEISNNIIGLLVASYETTSTAVTFVLKYLAELPDVYDEVYRGNTPIYIYTHTHRESLYGLTSSGRGEVASRTINTFNGIHVF
;
A
#
# COMPACT_ATOMS: atom_id res chain seq x y z
N MET A 1 35.92 8.44 40.85
CA MET A 1 34.91 9.49 40.58
C MET A 1 34.00 9.13 39.39
N ASP A 2 34.28 8.05 38.66
CA ASP A 2 33.58 7.74 37.40
C ASP A 2 32.23 7.04 37.57
N THR A 3 32.00 6.31 38.66
CA THR A 3 30.73 5.58 38.88
C THR A 3 29.54 6.50 39.16
N LEU A 4 29.77 7.65 39.80
CA LEU A 4 28.75 8.67 40.06
C LEU A 4 28.29 9.37 38.77
N ALA A 5 29.18 9.53 37.79
CA ALA A 5 28.87 10.16 36.52
C ALA A 5 27.89 9.33 35.66
N TYR A 6 27.88 7.99 35.80
CA TYR A 6 26.92 7.12 35.12
C TYR A 6 25.61 6.92 35.87
N LEU A 7 25.60 7.10 37.20
CA LEU A 7 24.37 7.03 38.02
C LEU A 7 23.44 8.22 37.79
N VAL A 8 23.99 9.40 37.50
CA VAL A 8 23.20 10.63 37.30
C VAL A 8 22.30 10.53 36.04
N PRO A 9 22.77 10.15 34.84
CA PRO A 9 21.91 9.90 33.69
C PRO A 9 20.89 8.78 33.94
N LEU A 10 21.29 7.72 34.65
CA LEU A 10 20.45 6.56 34.93
C LEU A 10 19.21 6.92 35.77
N VAL A 11 19.31 7.93 36.63
CA VAL A 11 18.21 8.41 37.48
C VAL A 11 17.46 9.59 36.86
N LEU A 12 18.16 10.50 36.17
CA LEU A 12 17.56 11.68 35.54
C LEU A 12 16.75 11.35 34.28
N LEU A 13 17.14 10.32 33.50
CA LEU A 13 16.35 9.86 32.35
C LEU A 13 14.94 9.38 32.76
N PRO A 14 14.77 8.43 33.71
CA PRO A 14 13.43 8.00 34.11
C PRO A 14 12.65 9.09 34.85
N LEU A 15 13.30 9.97 35.63
CA LEU A 15 12.63 11.11 36.26
C LEU A 15 12.15 12.15 35.24
N SER A 16 12.96 12.46 34.22
CA SER A 16 12.55 13.37 33.14
C SER A 16 11.47 12.77 32.25
N LEU A 17 11.55 11.48 31.93
CA LEU A 17 10.50 10.75 31.20
C LEU A 17 9.19 10.69 32.02
N SER A 18 9.27 10.46 33.33
CA SER A 18 8.12 10.47 34.24
C SER A 18 7.52 11.88 34.36
N PHE A 19 8.35 12.91 34.49
CA PHE A 19 7.91 14.30 34.54
C PHE A 19 7.23 14.74 33.23
N LEU A 20 7.79 14.38 32.07
CA LEU A 20 7.18 14.61 30.76
C LEU A 20 5.86 13.83 30.60
N PHE A 21 5.78 12.61 31.15
CA PHE A 21 4.56 11.81 31.18
C PHE A 21 3.46 12.50 32.00
N PHE A 22 3.78 13.01 33.18
CA PHE A 22 2.83 13.73 34.05
C PHE A 22 2.38 15.08 33.48
N ILE A 23 3.30 15.87 32.89
CA ILE A 23 2.95 17.15 32.27
C ILE A 23 2.04 16.96 31.05
N ARG A 24 2.29 15.93 30.21
CA ARG A 24 1.43 15.65 29.05
C ARG A 24 0.08 15.04 29.43
N LYS A 25 -0.01 14.30 30.54
CA LYS A 25 -1.27 13.77 31.07
C LYS A 25 -2.19 14.87 31.61
N SER A 26 -1.64 16.03 31.99
CA SER A 26 -2.38 17.14 32.61
C SER A 26 -3.16 18.05 31.64
N ASN A 27 -3.04 17.88 30.31
CA ASN A 27 -3.64 18.79 29.33
C ASN A 27 -4.70 18.13 28.43
N SER A 28 -5.76 17.55 29.01
CA SER A 28 -6.95 17.19 28.22
C SER A 28 -8.25 17.42 28.97
N SER A 29 -8.60 18.70 29.17
CA SER A 29 -9.99 19.11 29.35
C SER A 29 -10.32 20.19 28.30
N SER A 30 -10.67 19.75 27.10
CA SER A 30 -11.44 20.57 26.14
C SER A 30 -12.58 19.72 25.59
N SER A 31 -13.80 20.27 25.63
CA SER A 31 -15.06 19.53 25.65
C SER A 31 -15.60 19.09 24.27
N ASN A 32 -14.77 18.96 23.24
CA ASN A 32 -15.24 18.65 21.86
C ASN A 32 -14.44 17.55 21.13
N ASN A 33 -13.52 16.82 21.79
CA ASN A 33 -12.79 15.73 21.14
C ASN A 33 -13.53 14.39 21.26
N PRO A 34 -13.39 13.47 20.29
CA PRO A 34 -13.91 12.11 20.42
C PRO A 34 -13.38 11.41 21.67
N PRO A 35 -14.15 10.47 22.27
CA PRO A 35 -13.70 9.70 23.42
C PRO A 35 -12.52 8.79 23.03
N GLY A 36 -11.55 8.58 23.94
CA GLY A 36 -10.39 7.73 23.68
C GLY A 36 -9.11 8.23 24.34
N THR A 37 -7.96 7.64 23.98
CA THR A 37 -6.67 7.91 24.64
C THR A 37 -5.56 8.18 23.63
N GLY A 38 -4.69 9.15 23.91
CA GLY A 38 -3.48 9.38 23.09
C GLY A 38 -2.35 8.37 23.29
N GLY A 39 -2.55 7.33 24.11
CA GLY A 39 -1.52 6.32 24.41
C GLY A 39 -0.29 6.85 25.15
N TRP A 40 0.84 6.16 24.98
CA TRP A 40 2.13 6.53 25.56
C TRP A 40 2.71 7.80 24.89
N PRO A 41 3.46 8.65 25.60
CA PRO A 41 4.13 9.79 24.99
C PRO A 41 5.02 9.36 23.82
N MET A 42 4.90 10.02 22.66
CA MET A 42 5.61 9.75 21.39
C MET A 42 5.28 8.41 20.71
N VAL A 43 5.05 7.35 21.47
CA VAL A 43 4.80 5.99 20.96
C VAL A 43 3.30 5.73 20.72
N GLY A 44 2.41 6.49 21.33
CA GLY A 44 0.97 6.30 21.19
C GLY A 44 0.51 4.91 21.63
N GLU A 45 -0.39 4.32 20.88
CA GLU A 45 -0.92 2.96 21.08
C GLU A 45 -0.35 1.95 20.06
N ASN A 46 0.80 2.26 19.43
CA ASN A 46 1.39 1.44 18.37
C ASN A 46 1.73 0.00 18.82
N ILE A 47 2.12 -0.20 20.08
CA ILE A 47 2.43 -1.54 20.62
C ILE A 47 1.14 -2.37 20.74
N ASP A 48 0.09 -1.80 21.32
CA ASP A 48 -1.21 -2.46 21.43
C ASP A 48 -1.78 -2.76 20.04
N PHE A 49 -1.61 -1.83 19.09
CA PHE A 49 -2.02 -2.01 17.70
C PHE A 49 -1.28 -3.17 17.03
N ALA A 50 0.04 -3.24 17.18
CA ALA A 50 0.86 -4.31 16.61
C ALA A 50 0.55 -5.68 17.22
N LEU A 51 0.30 -5.76 18.53
CA LEU A 51 0.01 -7.02 19.23
C LEU A 51 -1.42 -7.51 19.01
N ALA A 52 -2.40 -6.61 19.01
CA ALA A 52 -3.80 -6.97 18.80
C ALA A 52 -4.13 -7.19 17.32
N GLY A 53 -3.43 -6.49 16.43
CA GLY A 53 -3.77 -6.37 15.02
C GLY A 53 -4.92 -5.36 14.78
N PRO A 54 -5.07 -4.87 13.53
CA PRO A 54 -6.04 -3.83 13.15
C PRO A 54 -7.46 -4.08 13.64
N GLN A 55 -8.02 -5.25 13.34
CA GLN A 55 -9.44 -5.54 13.58
C GLN A 55 -9.76 -5.58 15.07
N LYS A 56 -8.95 -6.32 15.84
CA LYS A 56 -9.15 -6.43 17.29
C LYS A 56 -8.88 -5.10 17.99
N PHE A 57 -7.86 -4.37 17.57
CA PHE A 57 -7.56 -3.03 18.10
C PHE A 57 -8.79 -2.12 17.95
N VAL A 58 -9.32 -1.99 16.73
CA VAL A 58 -10.49 -1.14 16.46
C VAL A 58 -11.72 -1.64 17.24
N TYR A 59 -12.00 -2.94 17.22
CA TYR A 59 -13.14 -3.52 17.94
C TYR A 59 -13.08 -3.25 19.46
N ASP A 60 -11.93 -3.45 20.09
CA ASP A 60 -11.76 -3.25 21.52
C ASP A 60 -11.92 -1.77 21.90
N ARG A 61 -11.46 -0.83 21.04
CA ARG A 61 -11.67 0.62 21.24
C ARG A 61 -13.13 1.03 20.99
N MET A 62 -13.79 0.46 19.99
CA MET A 62 -15.21 0.69 19.75
C MET A 62 -16.05 0.31 20.97
N LYS A 63 -15.77 -0.85 21.55
CA LYS A 63 -16.46 -1.35 22.75
C LYS A 63 -16.16 -0.50 23.99
N LYS A 64 -14.92 -0.01 24.14
CA LYS A 64 -14.47 0.72 25.33
C LYS A 64 -14.86 2.20 25.32
N TYR A 65 -14.79 2.86 24.16
CA TYR A 65 -14.91 4.31 24.06
C TYR A 65 -16.18 4.75 23.35
N SER A 66 -16.41 4.28 22.12
CA SER A 66 -17.60 4.59 21.33
C SER A 66 -17.68 3.72 20.07
N PRO A 67 -18.85 3.18 19.71
CA PRO A 67 -19.03 2.40 18.49
C PRO A 67 -18.96 3.23 17.20
N ASP A 68 -19.06 4.56 17.29
CA ASP A 68 -19.15 5.46 16.14
C ASP A 68 -17.83 6.16 15.82
N VAL A 69 -17.14 6.69 16.85
CA VAL A 69 -15.89 7.42 16.68
C VAL A 69 -15.07 7.43 17.97
N PHE A 70 -13.77 7.17 17.86
CA PHE A 70 -12.85 7.27 19.00
C PHE A 70 -11.54 7.95 18.61
N GLN A 71 -10.85 8.54 19.59
CA GLN A 71 -9.51 9.07 19.40
C GLN A 71 -8.43 8.05 19.80
N THR A 72 -7.33 8.02 19.05
CA THR A 72 -6.12 7.26 19.37
C THR A 72 -4.87 7.99 18.90
N SER A 73 -3.70 7.41 19.14
CA SER A 73 -2.45 7.86 18.52
C SER A 73 -1.68 6.69 17.94
N LEU A 74 -1.46 6.70 16.63
CA LEU A 74 -0.67 5.69 15.90
C LEU A 74 0.29 6.41 14.95
N LEU A 75 1.42 5.76 14.64
CA LEU A 75 2.44 6.28 13.72
C LEU A 75 3.00 7.68 14.07
N GLY A 76 2.91 8.08 15.34
CA GLY A 76 3.36 9.39 15.83
C GLY A 76 2.30 10.50 15.72
N GLU A 77 1.09 10.17 15.24
CA GLU A 77 0.03 11.13 14.97
C GLU A 77 -1.16 10.92 15.90
N LYS A 78 -1.91 11.98 16.17
CA LYS A 78 -3.22 11.89 16.85
C LYS A 78 -4.30 11.74 15.79
N MET A 79 -5.18 10.75 15.95
CA MET A 79 -6.19 10.42 14.95
C MET A 79 -7.55 10.18 15.59
N ALA A 80 -8.59 10.54 14.84
CA ALA A 80 -9.97 10.18 15.14
C ALA A 80 -10.38 9.07 14.16
N VAL A 81 -10.70 7.90 14.68
CA VAL A 81 -11.10 6.73 13.89
C VAL A 81 -12.62 6.70 13.82
N PHE A 82 -13.16 6.93 12.63
CA PHE A 82 -14.58 6.83 12.34
C PHE A 82 -14.95 5.38 12.02
N CYS A 83 -16.00 4.88 12.66
CA CYS A 83 -16.37 3.48 12.63
C CYS A 83 -17.72 3.26 11.91
N GLY A 84 -17.88 2.05 11.38
CA GLY A 84 -19.13 1.62 10.75
C GLY A 84 -19.48 2.37 9.45
N ALA A 85 -20.63 2.01 8.87
CA ALA A 85 -21.08 2.57 7.60
C ALA A 85 -21.31 4.08 7.64
N THR A 86 -21.84 4.60 8.76
CA THR A 86 -22.10 6.03 8.94
C THR A 86 -20.80 6.84 8.97
N GLY A 87 -19.78 6.36 9.71
CA GLY A 87 -18.46 6.98 9.75
C GLY A 87 -17.79 6.97 8.39
N ASN A 88 -17.78 5.82 7.70
CA ASN A 88 -17.24 5.70 6.35
C ASN A 88 -17.93 6.65 5.37
N LYS A 89 -19.27 6.73 5.40
CA LYS A 89 -20.05 7.65 4.55
C LYS A 89 -19.68 9.11 4.81
N PHE A 90 -19.48 9.49 6.08
CA PHE A 90 -19.02 10.83 6.43
C PHE A 90 -17.66 11.13 5.80
N LEU A 91 -16.68 10.23 5.93
CA LEU A 91 -15.34 10.40 5.37
C LEU A 91 -15.39 10.56 3.84
N PHE A 92 -16.04 9.62 3.13
CA PHE A 92 -16.05 9.60 1.66
C PHE A 92 -16.91 10.71 1.02
N THR A 93 -17.96 11.19 1.69
CA THR A 93 -18.82 12.27 1.14
C THR A 93 -18.20 13.66 1.28
N ASN A 94 -17.26 13.80 2.22
CA ASN A 94 -16.60 15.06 2.59
C ASN A 94 -15.15 15.17 2.13
N GLU A 95 -14.68 14.24 1.31
CA GLU A 95 -13.38 14.34 0.66
C GLU A 95 -13.31 15.62 -0.19
N ASN A 96 -12.21 16.36 -0.07
CA ASN A 96 -11.96 17.65 -0.70
C ASN A 96 -12.94 18.78 -0.30
N LYS A 97 -13.85 18.54 0.65
CA LYS A 97 -14.76 19.55 1.22
C LYS A 97 -14.34 19.94 2.64
N LEU A 98 -14.28 18.93 3.52
CA LEU A 98 -13.86 19.08 4.92
C LEU A 98 -12.57 18.32 5.21
N LEU A 99 -12.28 17.30 4.40
CA LEU A 99 -11.17 16.37 4.58
C LEU A 99 -10.25 16.42 3.37
N THR A 100 -8.98 16.13 3.57
CA THR A 100 -7.99 15.97 2.50
C THR A 100 -7.25 14.67 2.71
N SER A 101 -6.85 14.04 1.61
CA SER A 101 -6.03 12.83 1.66
C SER A 101 -4.70 13.13 2.38
N TRP A 102 -4.34 12.25 3.30
CA TRP A 102 -3.14 12.38 4.11
C TRP A 102 -2.45 11.03 4.22
N TRP A 103 -1.13 11.02 4.09
CA TRP A 103 -0.29 9.83 4.29
C TRP A 103 0.68 10.04 5.46
N PRO A 104 1.00 8.97 6.22
CA PRO A 104 2.01 9.02 7.27
C PRO A 104 3.37 9.51 6.76
N GLN A 105 4.10 10.25 7.61
CA GLN A 105 5.44 10.72 7.28
C GLN A 105 6.42 9.57 6.99
N SER A 106 6.22 8.42 7.62
CA SER A 106 6.96 7.19 7.32
C SER A 106 6.76 6.69 5.91
N MET A 107 5.52 6.70 5.45
CA MET A 107 5.21 6.35 4.07
C MET A 107 5.79 7.39 3.10
N LYS A 108 5.56 8.69 3.35
CA LYS A 108 6.04 9.77 2.47
C LYS A 108 7.57 9.75 2.31
N LYS A 109 8.34 9.66 3.40
CA LYS A 109 9.81 9.63 3.31
C LYS A 109 10.37 8.33 2.72
N ALA A 110 9.68 7.21 2.93
CA ALA A 110 10.09 5.95 2.33
C ALA A 110 9.85 5.96 0.82
N LEU A 111 8.70 6.45 0.35
CA LEU A 111 8.29 6.34 -1.05
C LEU A 111 8.72 7.52 -1.91
N LEU A 112 8.60 8.74 -1.40
CA LEU A 112 8.71 9.95 -2.21
C LEU A 112 10.12 10.56 -2.16
N PHE A 113 10.47 11.32 -3.21
CA PHE A 113 11.59 12.26 -3.15
C PHE A 113 11.36 13.35 -2.08
N PRO A 114 12.42 13.84 -1.41
CA PRO A 114 12.31 14.87 -0.37
C PRO A 114 11.48 16.10 -0.78
N ASP A 115 11.62 16.54 -2.02
CA ASP A 115 10.91 17.71 -2.58
C ASP A 115 9.38 17.55 -2.57
N PHE A 116 8.89 16.30 -2.50
CA PHE A 116 7.45 15.97 -2.51
C PHE A 116 6.93 15.53 -1.12
N VAL A 117 7.76 15.51 -0.09
CA VAL A 117 7.35 15.05 1.26
C VAL A 117 6.57 16.13 2.01
N GLU A 118 7.01 17.38 1.86
CA GLU A 118 6.46 18.56 2.53
C GLU A 118 5.25 19.12 1.80
N ASP A 119 5.18 18.94 0.48
CA ASP A 119 3.96 19.22 -0.25
C ASP A 119 2.82 18.39 0.33
N SER A 120 1.76 19.07 0.75
CA SER A 120 0.51 18.40 1.05
C SER A 120 0.14 17.59 -0.18
N LEU A 121 -0.33 16.35 -0.01
CA LEU A 121 -0.92 15.52 -1.10
C LEU A 121 -2.18 16.16 -1.72
N LYS A 122 -2.35 17.47 -1.57
CA LYS A 122 -3.36 18.28 -2.23
C LYS A 122 -3.02 18.27 -3.71
N GLU A 123 -3.99 17.72 -4.43
CA GLU A 123 -4.05 17.60 -5.88
C GLU A 123 -3.20 16.45 -6.45
N VAL A 124 -3.83 15.28 -6.53
CA VAL A 124 -3.66 14.45 -7.73
C VAL A 124 -4.01 15.34 -8.92
N SER A 125 -3.00 15.81 -9.66
CA SER A 125 -3.21 16.69 -10.81
C SER A 125 -4.21 16.06 -11.78
N ALA A 126 -4.96 16.88 -12.52
CA ALA A 126 -5.86 16.39 -13.56
C ALA A 126 -5.15 15.42 -14.51
N LEU A 127 -3.88 15.70 -14.80
CA LEU A 127 -2.97 14.85 -15.55
C LEU A 127 -2.84 13.43 -14.94
N LYS A 128 -2.55 13.34 -13.64
CA LYS A 128 -2.45 12.04 -12.94
C LYS A 128 -3.78 11.29 -12.96
N ARG A 129 -4.92 11.96 -12.76
CA ARG A 129 -6.25 11.32 -12.80
C ARG A 129 -6.58 10.79 -14.20
N SER A 130 -6.37 11.62 -15.23
CA SER A 130 -6.59 11.24 -16.62
C SER A 130 -5.72 10.05 -17.02
N PHE A 131 -4.44 10.09 -16.68
CA PHE A 131 -3.51 9.01 -16.95
C PHE A 131 -3.92 7.68 -16.27
N LEU A 132 -4.29 7.74 -14.98
CA LEU A 132 -4.76 6.55 -14.25
C LEU A 132 -6.05 5.98 -14.86
N HIS A 133 -6.98 6.85 -15.25
CA HIS A 133 -8.19 6.41 -15.94
C HIS A 133 -7.86 5.71 -17.27
N ASP A 134 -6.91 6.26 -18.04
CA ASP A 134 -6.52 5.74 -19.35
C ASP A 134 -5.78 4.39 -19.32
N ILE A 135 -5.16 4.04 -18.21
CA ILE A 135 -4.45 2.76 -18.05
C ILE A 135 -5.34 1.70 -17.41
N LEU A 136 -6.40 2.11 -16.71
CA LEU A 136 -7.35 1.23 -16.04
C LEU A 136 -8.67 1.03 -16.80
N LYS A 137 -8.88 1.72 -17.93
CA LYS A 137 -10.07 1.52 -18.76
C LYS A 137 -10.13 0.09 -19.35
N PRO A 138 -11.33 -0.46 -19.58
CA PRO A 138 -11.51 -1.84 -20.02
C PRO A 138 -10.68 -2.25 -21.24
N GLU A 139 -10.50 -1.35 -22.21
CA GLU A 139 -9.73 -1.58 -23.42
C GLU A 139 -8.25 -1.78 -23.12
N ALA A 140 -7.69 -0.97 -22.21
CA ALA A 140 -6.30 -1.09 -21.77
C ALA A 140 -6.09 -2.38 -20.97
N LEU A 141 -7.02 -2.71 -20.06
CA LEU A 141 -6.95 -3.94 -19.27
C LEU A 141 -6.94 -5.20 -20.13
N LYS A 142 -7.74 -5.25 -21.21
CA LYS A 142 -7.75 -6.38 -22.15
C LYS A 142 -6.39 -6.61 -22.81
N GLN A 143 -5.60 -5.55 -23.02
CA GLN A 143 -4.26 -5.67 -23.60
C GLN A 143 -3.25 -6.30 -22.65
N TYR A 144 -3.49 -6.24 -21.33
CA TYR A 144 -2.61 -6.85 -20.33
C TYR A 144 -2.83 -8.36 -20.17
N ILE A 145 -4.02 -8.87 -20.52
CA ILE A 145 -4.40 -10.27 -20.31
C ILE A 145 -3.41 -11.27 -20.92
N PRO A 146 -2.97 -11.15 -22.20
CA PRO A 146 -2.07 -12.14 -22.78
C PRO A 146 -0.72 -12.23 -22.06
N LEU A 147 -0.18 -11.08 -21.65
CA LEU A 147 1.07 -11.02 -20.89
C LEU A 147 0.89 -11.61 -19.49
N MET A 148 -0.20 -11.28 -18.80
CA MET A 148 -0.52 -11.83 -17.48
C MET A 148 -0.67 -13.35 -17.53
N ASP A 149 -1.39 -13.90 -18.52
CA ASP A 149 -1.58 -15.34 -18.69
C ASP A 149 -0.25 -16.05 -18.98
N SER A 150 0.56 -15.51 -19.91
CA SER A 150 1.89 -16.07 -20.21
C SER A 150 2.78 -16.10 -18.98
N MET A 151 2.95 -14.97 -18.29
CA MET A 151 3.81 -14.90 -17.11
C MET A 151 3.30 -15.77 -15.96
N ALA A 152 1.98 -15.92 -15.80
CA ALA A 152 1.41 -16.81 -14.79
C ALA A 152 1.76 -18.27 -15.08
N ARG A 153 1.64 -18.71 -16.34
CA ARG A 153 2.02 -20.07 -16.76
C ARG A 153 3.50 -20.34 -16.54
N ASP A 154 4.37 -19.44 -16.98
CA ASP A 154 5.81 -19.56 -16.82
C ASP A 154 6.19 -19.67 -15.33
N HIS A 155 5.55 -18.86 -14.47
CA HIS A 155 5.75 -18.92 -13.03
C HIS A 155 5.29 -20.24 -12.41
N LEU A 156 4.12 -20.76 -12.80
CA LEU A 156 3.62 -22.05 -12.34
C LEU A 156 4.52 -23.21 -12.81
N GLU A 157 5.01 -23.17 -14.03
CA GLU A 157 5.91 -24.19 -14.57
C GLU A 157 7.27 -24.17 -13.86
N ALA A 158 7.85 -23.00 -13.65
CA ALA A 158 9.18 -22.86 -13.06
C ALA A 158 9.20 -23.06 -11.54
N ASP A 159 8.22 -22.52 -10.81
CA ASP A 159 8.27 -22.43 -9.35
C ASP A 159 7.32 -23.40 -8.63
N TRP A 160 6.25 -23.88 -9.29
CA TRP A 160 5.22 -24.71 -8.66
C TRP A 160 5.34 -26.18 -9.06
N SER A 161 5.29 -26.45 -10.37
CA SER A 161 5.27 -27.81 -10.94
C SER A 161 6.42 -28.73 -10.49
N PRO A 162 7.65 -28.23 -10.24
CA PRO A 162 8.75 -29.08 -9.76
C PRO A 162 8.63 -29.53 -8.29
N HIS A 163 7.64 -29.04 -7.55
CA HIS A 163 7.51 -29.26 -6.11
C HIS A 163 6.13 -29.84 -5.75
N ASP A 164 6.10 -30.81 -4.84
CA ASP A 164 4.84 -31.38 -4.33
C ASP A 164 4.09 -30.41 -3.40
N GLU A 165 4.83 -29.57 -2.68
CA GLU A 165 4.29 -28.58 -1.75
C GLU A 165 5.02 -27.25 -1.92
N VAL A 166 4.27 -26.14 -1.93
CA VAL A 166 4.83 -24.80 -2.08
C VAL A 166 4.29 -23.80 -1.06
N LYS A 167 5.09 -22.81 -0.73
CA LYS A 167 4.66 -21.63 0.04
C LYS A 167 4.05 -20.60 -0.90
N VAL A 168 2.73 -20.61 -1.01
CA VAL A 168 1.93 -19.77 -1.93
C VAL A 168 2.24 -18.28 -1.80
N PHE A 169 2.23 -17.70 -0.59
CA PHE A 169 2.38 -16.25 -0.42
C PHE A 169 3.73 -15.70 -0.93
N PRO A 170 4.91 -16.28 -0.55
CA PRO A 170 6.19 -15.88 -1.14
C PRO A 170 6.25 -15.99 -2.66
N LEU A 171 5.71 -17.06 -3.25
CA LEU A 171 5.71 -17.25 -4.71
C LEU A 171 4.84 -16.21 -5.40
N LEU A 172 3.65 -15.93 -4.87
CA LEU A 172 2.79 -14.87 -5.40
C LEU A 172 3.42 -13.49 -5.28
N LYS A 173 4.16 -13.18 -4.20
CA LYS A 173 4.91 -11.91 -4.11
C LYS A 173 5.98 -11.81 -5.19
N LYS A 174 6.72 -12.89 -5.46
CA LYS A 174 7.70 -12.96 -6.55
C LYS A 174 7.02 -12.70 -7.90
N TYR A 175 5.92 -13.40 -8.17
CA TYR A 175 5.16 -13.26 -9.41
C TYR A 175 4.57 -11.86 -9.60
N THR A 176 3.82 -11.33 -8.62
CA THR A 176 3.15 -10.03 -8.77
C THR A 176 4.16 -8.88 -8.90
N PHE A 177 5.30 -8.97 -8.22
CA PHE A 177 6.36 -7.98 -8.36
C PHE A 177 6.99 -8.02 -9.76
N ALA A 178 7.31 -9.20 -10.28
CA ALA A 178 7.84 -9.37 -11.64
C ALA A 178 6.85 -8.88 -12.70
N LEU A 179 5.56 -9.24 -12.55
CA LEU A 179 4.50 -8.78 -13.44
C LEU A 179 4.37 -7.26 -13.42
N ALA A 180 4.41 -6.62 -12.25
CA ALA A 180 4.35 -5.17 -12.14
C ALA A 180 5.57 -4.49 -12.80
N CYS A 181 6.78 -5.04 -12.61
CA CYS A 181 7.98 -4.55 -13.29
C CYS A 181 7.85 -4.63 -14.82
N LYS A 182 7.33 -5.74 -15.33
CA LYS A 182 7.12 -5.95 -16.77
C LYS A 182 6.05 -5.02 -17.34
N LEU A 183 4.88 -4.92 -16.69
CA LEU A 183 3.78 -4.06 -17.17
C LEU A 183 4.10 -2.58 -17.10
N PHE A 184 4.78 -2.13 -16.04
CA PHE A 184 5.00 -0.71 -15.82
C PHE A 184 6.25 -0.17 -16.51
N MET A 185 7.29 -0.99 -16.65
CA MET A 185 8.60 -0.51 -17.08
C MET A 185 9.25 -1.40 -18.15
N SER A 186 8.60 -2.47 -18.60
CA SER A 186 9.18 -3.51 -19.46
C SER A 186 10.48 -4.12 -18.91
N VAL A 187 10.62 -4.20 -17.58
CA VAL A 187 11.77 -4.85 -16.94
C VAL A 187 11.43 -6.32 -16.67
N ASP A 188 12.10 -7.22 -17.37
CA ASP A 188 11.95 -8.69 -17.26
C ASP A 188 13.25 -9.44 -16.93
N ASP A 189 14.41 -8.78 -16.96
CA ASP A 189 15.66 -9.39 -16.53
C ASP A 189 15.56 -9.89 -15.08
N PRO A 190 15.70 -11.21 -14.83
CA PRO A 190 15.46 -11.78 -13.50
C PRO A 190 16.35 -11.19 -12.41
N GLU A 191 17.60 -10.87 -12.72
CA GLU A 191 18.54 -10.29 -11.75
C GLU A 191 18.16 -8.85 -11.40
N HIS A 192 17.77 -8.05 -12.39
CA HIS A 192 17.26 -6.70 -12.19
C HIS A 192 15.98 -6.70 -11.35
N VAL A 193 15.01 -7.55 -11.70
CA VAL A 193 13.74 -7.67 -10.95
C VAL A 193 14.02 -8.08 -9.49
N ALA A 194 14.90 -9.07 -9.27
CA ALA A 194 15.25 -9.54 -7.93
C ALA A 194 15.95 -8.44 -7.09
N ARG A 195 16.84 -7.67 -7.71
CA ARG A 195 17.51 -6.53 -7.05
C ARG A 195 16.52 -5.44 -6.65
N LEU A 196 15.61 -5.06 -7.55
CA LEU A 196 14.59 -4.06 -7.27
C LEU A 196 13.62 -4.56 -6.17
N ALA A 197 13.22 -5.84 -6.21
CA ALA A 197 12.38 -6.48 -5.20
C ALA A 197 13.04 -6.45 -3.80
N LYS A 198 14.35 -6.67 -3.74
CA LYS A 198 15.12 -6.58 -2.49
C LYS A 198 15.09 -5.17 -1.91
N HIS A 199 15.29 -4.14 -2.73
CA HIS A 199 15.17 -2.75 -2.30
C HIS A 199 13.74 -2.42 -1.83
N PHE A 200 12.74 -2.90 -2.56
CA PHE A 200 11.31 -2.71 -2.24
C PHE A 200 10.89 -3.39 -0.93
N THR A 201 11.48 -4.54 -0.61
CA THR A 201 11.22 -5.24 0.66
C THR A 201 11.65 -4.39 1.87
N LEU A 202 12.76 -3.65 1.76
CA LEU A 202 13.18 -2.72 2.81
C LEU A 202 12.15 -1.59 3.00
N VAL A 203 11.65 -1.03 1.90
CA VAL A 203 10.61 0.02 1.91
C VAL A 203 9.36 -0.45 2.64
N THR A 204 8.84 -1.62 2.25
CA THR A 204 7.56 -2.12 2.74
C THR A 204 7.61 -2.63 4.17
N SER A 205 8.79 -3.10 4.61
CA SER A 205 9.02 -3.47 6.00
C SER A 205 8.94 -2.30 7.00
N GLY A 206 9.10 -1.05 6.54
CA GLY A 206 9.18 0.12 7.43
C GLY A 206 8.26 1.30 7.08
N MET A 207 7.53 1.26 5.96
CA MET A 207 6.66 2.40 5.57
C MET A 207 5.50 2.66 6.55
N PHE A 208 5.09 1.66 7.33
CA PHE A 208 4.08 1.79 8.39
C PHE A 208 4.69 1.72 9.80
N SER A 209 5.98 2.02 9.95
CA SER A 209 6.65 2.04 11.25
C SER A 209 6.58 3.43 11.91
N VAL A 210 6.84 3.46 13.23
CA VAL A 210 6.98 4.72 13.97
C VAL A 210 8.18 5.49 13.40
N PRO A 211 8.06 6.81 13.16
CA PRO A 211 9.08 7.59 12.44
C PRO A 211 10.34 7.89 13.26
N ILE A 212 11.09 6.86 13.64
CA ILE A 212 12.34 6.94 14.40
C ILE A 212 13.50 6.55 13.49
N ASP A 213 14.24 7.55 13.03
CA ASP A 213 15.39 7.39 12.12
C ASP A 213 16.68 7.08 12.87
N LEU A 214 16.79 5.85 13.39
CA LEU A 214 18.00 5.35 14.04
C LEU A 214 18.52 4.11 13.30
N PRO A 215 19.84 3.90 13.22
CA PRO A 215 20.40 2.69 12.62
C PRO A 215 19.78 1.41 13.22
N GLY A 216 19.31 0.52 12.35
CA GLY A 216 18.67 -0.74 12.75
C GLY A 216 17.15 -0.68 12.92
N THR A 217 16.51 0.50 12.88
CA THR A 217 15.04 0.59 12.88
C THR A 217 14.47 0.26 11.50
N ALA A 218 13.23 -0.24 11.47
CA ALA A 218 12.49 -0.48 10.23
C ALA A 218 12.32 0.81 9.41
N TYR A 219 12.07 1.94 10.07
CA TYR A 219 11.98 3.26 9.44
C TYR A 219 13.26 3.66 8.69
N ASN A 220 14.42 3.52 9.34
CA ASN A 220 15.71 3.80 8.72
C ASN A 220 15.97 2.88 7.52
N GLY A 221 15.62 1.59 7.65
CA GLY A 221 15.68 0.63 6.55
C GLY A 221 14.82 1.03 5.36
N ALA A 222 13.58 1.48 5.62
CA ALA A 222 12.66 1.92 4.58
C ALA A 222 13.11 3.18 3.86
N ILE A 223 13.68 4.18 4.56
CA ILE A 223 14.27 5.36 3.92
C ILE A 223 15.42 4.97 3.00
N LYS A 224 16.32 4.09 3.46
CA LYS A 224 17.44 3.59 2.66
C LYS A 224 16.97 2.81 1.43
N GLY A 225 16.02 1.90 1.61
CA GLY A 225 15.40 1.15 0.53
C GLY A 225 14.75 2.09 -0.50
N GLY A 226 14.03 3.10 -0.03
CA GLY A 226 13.37 4.09 -0.86
C GLY A 226 14.34 4.86 -1.74
N LYS A 227 15.49 5.27 -1.17
CA LYS A 227 16.56 5.91 -1.93
C LYS A 227 17.08 4.99 -3.04
N LEU A 228 17.39 3.74 -2.72
CA LEU A 228 17.89 2.77 -3.70
C LEU A 228 16.89 2.52 -4.84
N VAL A 229 15.61 2.37 -4.52
CA VAL A 229 14.53 2.24 -5.52
C VAL A 229 14.48 3.48 -6.41
N ARG A 230 14.46 4.69 -5.82
CA ARG A 230 14.41 5.95 -6.59
C ARG A 230 15.61 6.11 -7.52
N ASP A 231 16.81 5.80 -7.04
CA ASP A 231 18.04 5.88 -7.84
C ASP A 231 18.02 4.90 -9.02
N GLU A 232 17.48 3.70 -8.81
CA GLU A 232 17.33 2.67 -9.85
C GLU A 232 16.25 3.07 -10.88
N LEU A 233 15.10 3.56 -10.42
CA LEU A 233 14.03 4.05 -11.29
C LEU A 233 14.47 5.25 -12.13
N LEU A 234 15.24 6.19 -11.58
CA LEU A 234 15.76 7.32 -12.35
C LEU A 234 16.67 6.86 -13.49
N LYS A 235 17.44 5.79 -13.30
CA LYS A 235 18.25 5.20 -14.40
C LYS A 235 17.34 4.63 -15.48
N ILE A 236 16.36 3.81 -15.10
CA ILE A 236 15.38 3.22 -16.03
C ILE A 236 14.65 4.31 -16.84
N ILE A 237 14.21 5.38 -16.16
CA ILE A 237 13.50 6.51 -16.79
C ILE A 237 14.40 7.21 -17.81
N ARG A 238 15.66 7.50 -17.46
CA ARG A 238 16.61 8.17 -18.35
C ARG A 238 16.97 7.32 -19.55
N ASP A 239 17.25 6.05 -19.33
CA ASP A 239 17.57 5.10 -20.40
C ASP A 239 16.38 4.97 -21.36
N ARG A 240 15.16 4.87 -20.82
CA ARG A 240 13.94 4.86 -21.63
C ARG A 240 13.76 6.14 -22.43
N LYS A 241 13.92 7.31 -21.80
CA LYS A 241 13.77 8.60 -22.47
C LYS A 241 14.75 8.74 -23.64
N LYS A 242 15.99 8.26 -23.46
CA LYS A 242 17.01 8.22 -24.52
C LYS A 242 16.59 7.28 -25.65
N GLU A 243 16.21 6.04 -25.32
CA GLU A 243 15.77 5.04 -26.29
C GLU A 243 14.59 5.54 -27.15
N MET A 244 13.58 6.15 -26.52
CA MET A 244 12.41 6.69 -27.22
C MET A 244 12.79 7.83 -28.17
N THR A 245 13.74 8.68 -27.77
CA THR A 245 14.23 9.78 -28.60
C THR A 245 14.97 9.24 -29.83
N GLU A 246 15.83 8.24 -29.64
CA GLU A 246 16.60 7.60 -30.72
C GLU A 246 15.70 6.84 -31.70
N ASN A 247 14.70 6.12 -31.18
CA ASN A 247 13.77 5.32 -31.98
C ASN A 247 12.56 6.10 -32.52
N LYS A 248 12.44 7.39 -32.20
CA LYS A 248 11.26 8.23 -32.52
C LYS A 248 9.94 7.58 -32.10
N GLU A 249 9.93 6.98 -30.92
CA GLU A 249 8.74 6.33 -30.36
C GLU A 249 7.69 7.38 -29.94
N THR A 250 6.48 7.29 -30.51
CA THR A 250 5.40 8.28 -30.27
C THR A 250 4.18 7.72 -29.57
N ALA A 251 4.03 6.39 -29.48
CA ALA A 251 2.85 5.74 -28.93
C ALA A 251 3.02 5.24 -27.49
N GLY A 252 4.26 4.95 -27.09
CA GLY A 252 4.58 4.40 -25.77
C GLY A 252 4.24 2.90 -25.65
N ARG A 253 5.27 2.06 -25.55
CA ARG A 253 5.10 0.59 -25.48
C ARG A 253 4.67 0.05 -24.12
N ASP A 254 4.90 0.80 -23.04
CA ASP A 254 4.52 0.44 -21.68
C ASP A 254 4.10 1.68 -20.88
N LEU A 255 3.78 1.47 -19.60
CA LEU A 255 3.28 2.55 -18.75
C LEU A 255 4.28 3.71 -18.61
N LEU A 256 5.56 3.39 -18.39
CA LEU A 256 6.63 4.38 -18.29
C LEU A 256 6.74 5.20 -19.58
N SER A 257 6.75 4.55 -20.74
CA SER A 257 6.79 5.28 -22.02
C SER A 257 5.57 6.18 -22.18
N ARG A 258 4.38 5.73 -21.77
CA ARG A 258 3.17 6.56 -21.79
C ARG A 258 3.28 7.75 -20.83
N MET A 259 3.82 7.58 -19.62
CA MET A 259 4.06 8.71 -18.69
C MET A 259 5.01 9.75 -19.29
N LEU A 260 6.04 9.31 -20.02
CA LEU A 260 7.02 10.20 -20.67
C LEU A 260 6.42 11.01 -21.83
N LEU A 261 5.30 10.58 -22.41
CA LEU A 261 4.63 11.23 -23.54
C LEU A 261 3.45 12.13 -23.13
N VAL A 262 3.00 12.01 -21.88
CA VAL A 262 1.82 12.69 -21.38
C VAL A 262 2.17 14.11 -20.93
N THR A 263 1.43 15.09 -21.46
CA THR A 263 1.57 16.52 -21.14
C THR A 263 0.35 17.04 -20.41
N ASP A 264 0.55 18.04 -19.55
CA ASP A 264 -0.54 18.76 -18.90
C ASP A 264 -1.29 19.72 -19.86
N GLU A 265 -2.23 20.50 -19.33
CA GLU A 265 -3.03 21.47 -20.08
C GLU A 265 -2.18 22.60 -20.72
N ASN A 266 -0.99 22.85 -20.18
CA ASN A 266 -0.04 23.84 -20.67
C ASN A 266 0.97 23.24 -21.68
N GLY A 267 0.91 21.93 -21.93
CA GLY A 267 1.86 21.21 -22.78
C GLY A 267 3.16 20.82 -22.07
N GLU A 268 3.22 20.90 -20.74
CA GLU A 268 4.41 20.53 -19.95
C GLU A 268 4.43 19.03 -19.64
N PHE A 269 5.62 18.42 -19.76
CA PHE A 269 5.84 17.01 -19.43
C PHE A 269 6.09 16.81 -17.94
N MET A 270 5.76 15.62 -17.42
CA MET A 270 6.15 15.23 -16.06
C MET A 270 7.68 15.20 -15.91
N SER A 271 8.17 15.66 -14.76
CA SER A 271 9.57 15.50 -14.38
C SER A 271 9.93 14.03 -14.11
N GLU A 272 11.22 13.68 -14.21
CA GLU A 272 11.70 12.32 -13.91
C GLU A 272 11.35 11.89 -12.47
N MET A 273 11.35 12.84 -11.53
CA MET A 273 11.01 12.60 -10.13
C MET A 273 9.53 12.32 -9.94
N GLU A 274 8.65 13.03 -10.65
CA GLU A 274 7.21 12.76 -10.63
C GLU A 274 6.87 11.40 -11.22
N ILE A 275 7.48 11.06 -12.36
CA ILE A 275 7.32 9.75 -13.01
C ILE A 275 7.78 8.65 -12.05
N SER A 276 8.95 8.80 -11.43
CA SER A 276 9.48 7.85 -10.45
C SER A 276 8.55 7.70 -9.24
N ASN A 277 8.04 8.79 -8.67
CA ASN A 277 7.06 8.75 -7.57
C ASN A 277 5.77 8.01 -7.97
N ASN A 278 5.25 8.25 -9.18
CA ASN A 278 4.05 7.56 -9.68
C ASN A 278 4.30 6.05 -9.84
N ILE A 279 5.44 5.66 -10.42
CA ILE A 279 5.81 4.25 -10.57
C ILE A 279 5.97 3.56 -9.22
N ILE A 280 6.60 4.20 -8.23
CA ILE A 280 6.71 3.66 -6.87
C ILE A 280 5.32 3.43 -6.27
N GLY A 281 4.42 4.40 -6.38
CA GLY A 281 3.04 4.28 -5.89
C GLY A 281 2.31 3.10 -6.52
N LEU A 282 2.43 2.93 -7.84
CA LEU A 282 1.81 1.81 -8.57
C LEU A 282 2.42 0.45 -8.21
N LEU A 283 3.75 0.38 -8.05
CA LEU A 283 4.43 -0.84 -7.59
C LEU A 283 3.89 -1.24 -6.22
N VAL A 284 3.91 -0.33 -5.23
CA VAL A 284 3.37 -0.60 -3.88
C VAL A 284 1.91 -1.07 -3.95
N ALA A 285 1.07 -0.36 -4.71
CA ALA A 285 -0.34 -0.65 -4.82
C ALA A 285 -0.62 -2.01 -5.46
N SER A 286 0.15 -2.41 -6.47
CA SER A 286 -0.10 -3.63 -7.26
C SER A 286 0.45 -4.90 -6.63
N TYR A 287 1.64 -4.85 -6.01
CA TYR A 287 2.33 -6.09 -5.66
C TYR A 287 1.82 -6.72 -4.35
N GLU A 288 1.64 -5.94 -3.27
CA GLU A 288 1.26 -6.47 -1.94
C GLU A 288 -0.24 -6.81 -1.88
N THR A 289 -1.10 -5.97 -2.45
CA THR A 289 -2.55 -6.18 -2.43
C THR A 289 -2.95 -7.41 -3.25
N THR A 290 -2.44 -7.52 -4.48
CA THR A 290 -2.77 -8.61 -5.41
C THR A 290 -2.23 -9.94 -4.90
N SER A 291 -0.98 -9.98 -4.43
CA SER A 291 -0.39 -11.23 -3.91
C SER A 291 -1.17 -11.74 -2.70
N THR A 292 -1.60 -10.83 -1.82
CA THR A 292 -2.43 -11.18 -0.66
C THR A 292 -3.81 -11.67 -1.09
N ALA A 293 -4.49 -10.95 -1.98
CA ALA A 293 -5.82 -11.35 -2.48
C ALA A 293 -5.80 -12.74 -3.11
N VAL A 294 -4.85 -13.02 -4.02
CA VAL A 294 -4.72 -14.33 -4.67
C VAL A 294 -4.36 -15.42 -3.65
N THR A 295 -3.51 -15.12 -2.66
CA THR A 295 -3.20 -16.06 -1.57
C THR A 295 -4.46 -16.48 -0.82
N PHE A 296 -5.32 -15.53 -0.45
CA PHE A 296 -6.55 -15.87 0.24
C PHE A 296 -7.54 -16.61 -0.66
N VAL A 297 -7.63 -16.27 -1.95
CA VAL A 297 -8.45 -17.04 -2.90
C VAL A 297 -8.00 -18.50 -2.92
N LEU A 298 -6.71 -18.77 -3.05
CA LEU A 298 -6.18 -20.14 -3.02
C LEU A 298 -6.42 -20.83 -1.67
N LYS A 299 -6.25 -20.11 -0.56
CA LYS A 299 -6.56 -20.64 0.78
C LYS A 299 -8.01 -21.08 0.89
N TYR A 300 -8.96 -20.22 0.50
CA TYR A 300 -10.39 -20.52 0.62
C TYR A 300 -10.84 -21.61 -0.36
N LEU A 301 -10.26 -21.66 -1.56
CA LEU A 301 -10.50 -22.77 -2.48
C LEU A 301 -10.01 -24.10 -1.90
N ALA A 302 -8.87 -24.12 -1.22
CA ALA A 302 -8.36 -25.31 -0.55
C ALA A 302 -9.21 -25.73 0.66
N GLU A 303 -9.78 -24.78 1.40
CA GLU A 303 -10.63 -25.05 2.58
C GLU A 303 -12.10 -25.35 2.22
N LEU A 304 -12.55 -25.05 1.00
CA LEU A 304 -13.93 -25.22 0.54
C LEU A 304 -13.99 -26.06 -0.75
N PRO A 305 -13.90 -27.40 -0.67
CA PRO A 305 -13.82 -28.28 -1.84
C PRO A 305 -15.03 -28.17 -2.78
N ASP A 306 -16.25 -28.03 -2.24
CA ASP A 306 -17.47 -27.86 -3.06
C ASP A 306 -17.38 -26.64 -3.98
N VAL A 307 -16.74 -25.57 -3.46
CA VAL A 307 -16.53 -24.34 -4.20
C VAL A 307 -15.44 -24.51 -5.24
N TYR A 308 -14.35 -25.18 -4.88
CA TYR A 308 -13.28 -25.51 -5.81
C TYR A 308 -13.80 -26.31 -7.01
N ASP A 309 -14.62 -27.34 -6.76
CA ASP A 309 -15.19 -28.18 -7.82
C ASP A 309 -16.05 -27.38 -8.81
N GLU A 310 -16.86 -26.43 -8.33
CA GLU A 310 -17.68 -25.58 -9.19
C GLU A 310 -16.84 -24.60 -10.03
N VAL A 311 -15.75 -24.07 -9.47
CA VAL A 311 -14.79 -23.24 -10.21
C VAL A 311 -14.05 -24.07 -11.25
N TYR A 312 -13.61 -25.27 -10.89
CA TYR A 312 -12.87 -26.18 -11.78
C TYR A 312 -13.70 -26.62 -12.99
N ARG A 313 -15.00 -26.88 -12.80
CA ARG A 313 -15.93 -27.22 -13.89
C ARG A 313 -16.26 -26.03 -14.80
N GLY A 314 -15.86 -24.81 -14.44
CA GLY A 314 -16.18 -23.58 -15.18
C GLY A 314 -17.63 -23.10 -14.98
N ASN A 315 -18.34 -23.64 -13.99
CA ASN A 315 -19.75 -23.31 -13.71
C ASN A 315 -19.91 -22.02 -12.91
N THR A 316 -18.86 -21.58 -12.21
CA THR A 316 -18.88 -20.38 -11.38
C THR A 316 -17.75 -19.42 -11.79
N PRO A 317 -18.07 -18.20 -12.27
CA PRO A 317 -17.06 -17.17 -12.46
C PRO A 317 -16.47 -16.73 -11.11
N ILE A 318 -15.17 -16.47 -11.08
CA ILE A 318 -14.53 -15.89 -9.89
C ILE A 318 -14.80 -14.38 -9.90
N TYR A 319 -15.76 -13.93 -9.09
CA TYR A 319 -16.05 -12.51 -8.94
C TYR A 319 -15.28 -11.90 -7.76
N ILE A 320 -14.30 -11.06 -8.08
CA ILE A 320 -13.56 -10.24 -7.11
C ILE A 320 -14.39 -8.96 -6.86
N TYR A 321 -15.10 -8.90 -5.74
CA TYR A 321 -15.87 -7.71 -5.35
C TYR A 321 -15.04 -6.80 -4.44
N THR A 322 -14.77 -5.57 -4.88
CA THR A 322 -14.41 -4.45 -4.00
C THR A 322 -15.65 -3.57 -3.86
N HIS A 323 -15.95 -3.10 -2.64
CA HIS A 323 -17.18 -2.36 -2.39
C HIS A 323 -17.08 -0.91 -2.86
N THR A 324 -16.96 -0.68 -4.17
CA THR A 324 -17.11 0.63 -4.80
C THR A 324 -17.52 0.46 -6.27
N HIS A 325 -18.83 0.59 -6.50
CA HIS A 325 -19.53 0.60 -7.80
C HIS A 325 -19.51 -0.66 -8.69
N ARG A 326 -20.73 -1.04 -9.11
CA ARG A 326 -21.02 -2.05 -10.14
C ARG A 326 -20.48 -1.59 -11.50
N GLU A 327 -19.45 -2.24 -12.01
CA GLU A 327 -19.32 -2.41 -13.47
C GLU A 327 -18.94 -3.85 -13.81
N SER A 328 -19.72 -4.39 -14.74
CA SER A 328 -19.65 -5.75 -15.24
C SER A 328 -18.63 -5.88 -16.36
N LEU A 329 -17.70 -6.83 -16.27
CA LEU A 329 -17.06 -7.41 -17.45
C LEU A 329 -17.83 -8.69 -17.81
N TYR A 330 -18.75 -8.55 -18.77
CA TYR A 330 -19.52 -9.56 -19.50
C TYR A 330 -20.56 -10.43 -18.72
N GLY A 331 -21.84 -10.05 -18.85
CA GLY A 331 -22.96 -10.88 -19.35
C GLY A 331 -23.40 -12.18 -18.66
N LEU A 332 -24.53 -12.08 -17.93
CA LEU A 332 -25.62 -13.07 -17.74
C LEU A 332 -25.35 -14.40 -16.98
N THR A 333 -25.75 -14.48 -15.70
CA THR A 333 -27.09 -14.93 -15.26
C THR A 333 -27.20 -14.98 -13.73
N SER A 334 -28.40 -14.73 -13.24
CA SER A 334 -28.83 -14.77 -11.85
C SER A 334 -28.88 -16.20 -11.30
N SER A 335 -28.02 -16.53 -10.34
CA SER A 335 -28.25 -17.58 -9.36
C SER A 335 -27.33 -17.30 -8.18
N GLY A 336 -27.90 -17.11 -6.98
CA GLY A 336 -27.20 -16.70 -5.76
C GLY A 336 -26.26 -17.77 -5.17
N ARG A 337 -25.34 -18.32 -5.98
CA ARG A 337 -24.42 -19.40 -5.58
C ARG A 337 -22.96 -19.20 -6.01
N GLY A 338 -22.56 -18.02 -6.49
CA GLY A 338 -21.17 -17.69 -6.82
C GLY A 338 -20.61 -16.54 -5.99
N GLU A 339 -20.14 -16.80 -4.76
CA GLU A 339 -19.61 -15.77 -3.83
C GLU A 339 -18.24 -16.11 -3.22
N VAL A 340 -17.30 -16.65 -4.00
CA VAL A 340 -16.00 -17.11 -3.47
C VAL A 340 -15.05 -15.95 -3.17
N ALA A 341 -14.85 -15.08 -4.17
CA ALA A 341 -13.93 -13.95 -4.02
C ALA A 341 -14.59 -12.73 -3.32
N SER A 342 -15.94 -12.62 -3.36
CA SER A 342 -16.70 -11.66 -2.52
C SER A 342 -16.43 -11.88 -1.03
N ARG A 343 -16.50 -13.13 -0.56
CA ARG A 343 -16.18 -13.47 0.85
C ARG A 343 -14.71 -13.28 1.17
N THR A 344 -13.82 -13.47 0.18
CA THR A 344 -12.37 -13.29 0.38
C THR A 344 -12.01 -11.84 0.70
N ILE A 345 -12.52 -10.86 -0.07
CA ILE A 345 -12.28 -9.43 0.20
C ILE A 345 -13.11 -8.92 1.39
N ASN A 346 -14.35 -9.39 1.57
CA ASN A 346 -15.16 -8.97 2.72
C ASN A 346 -14.62 -9.49 4.07
N THR A 347 -13.92 -10.63 4.07
CA THR A 347 -13.21 -11.14 5.26
C THR A 347 -11.84 -10.49 5.40
N PHE A 348 -11.26 -9.99 4.31
CA PHE A 348 -9.92 -9.40 4.27
C PHE A 348 -9.92 -8.00 3.62
N ASN A 349 -9.96 -6.97 4.46
CA ASN A 349 -9.65 -5.61 4.03
C ASN A 349 -8.15 -5.52 3.72
N GLY A 350 -7.78 -5.71 2.45
CA GLY A 350 -6.40 -5.54 1.96
C GLY A 350 -5.87 -4.11 2.12
N ILE A 351 -6.74 -3.15 2.40
CA ILE A 351 -6.41 -1.80 2.85
C ILE A 351 -7.25 -1.52 4.09
N HIS A 352 -6.61 -1.42 5.25
CA HIS A 352 -7.23 -0.83 6.43
C HIS A 352 -7.12 0.69 6.29
N VAL A 353 -8.21 1.32 5.88
CA VAL A 353 -8.33 2.78 5.88
C VAL A 353 -8.58 3.20 7.34
N PHE A 354 -7.62 3.90 7.93
CA PHE A 354 -7.70 4.45 9.29
C PHE A 354 -8.02 5.94 9.26
#